data_AF-V9ID59-F1
#
_entry.id   AF-V9ID59-F1
#
_cell.length_a   1.000
_cell.length_b   1.000
_cell.length_c   1.000
_cell.angle_alpha   90.00
_cell.angle_beta   90.00
_cell.angle_gamma   90.00
#
_symmetry.space_group_name_H-M   'P 1'
#
loop_
_entity.id
_entity.type
_entity.pdbx_description
1 polymer ?
#
loop_
_entity_poly.entity_id
_entity_poly.type
_entity_poly.pdbx_seq_one_letter_code
_entity_poly.pdbx_strand_id
1 'polypeptide(L)'
;MYKIMRLCHTAIKQCALDSNKLPIDKNNNLYYDVLTILDVALLPSLSFMDCNCCVAEELWNILKYYPYQNRYCLYARWKNDTPLQHAALLRKRADAQKKIKSIMKRVSKETIKPVGRSIGKLTHSSPGVLFDYVLIQIQLYDNLIGPVVDSLKYLTNISYDVLGYCLVEALAGADRDRFKHDGTSISLWLQSLASFCGAIFKKYNIELTGLLQYVANQLKAQKSLDLLILKEIVQKMAGIEAAEEMTSDQLDAMAGGDLLKNEAGYFSQVRNTKKSSQRLKEALAEHDLAVALCLLMAQQKHCVVYRETDKSHLKLVGKLYDQCQDTLVQFGTFLGSTMTVDEYVERLPSIHSMLQDNHIHSDVAFFLARPMFAHAINIKYDILRKADPNYKKMSTTMKQAKYAEAAQAVMAPVAQSVRPLHPLKVWEDISPQFLVTFWSLSMYDLYVPIESYQREINKLKQLAAQSADSKDVNVSKGKKEQERYTTLIEKLQDERRKQEEHVEKVFAYLRQEKDTWFLSRSAKSAKNETITQFLQLMSISSMYIYNRGCHVLRQICPHYTFFKDCEFFNSSLL
;
A
#
# COMPACT_ATOMS: atom_id res chain seq x y z
N MET A 1 -43.53 -8.99 -5.51
CA MET A 1 -42.07 -8.70 -5.43
C MET A 1 -41.61 -7.68 -6.48
N TYR A 2 -41.69 -7.96 -7.78
CA TYR A 2 -41.10 -7.09 -8.83
C TYR A 2 -41.61 -5.64 -8.83
N LYS A 3 -42.94 -5.42 -8.68
CA LYS A 3 -43.51 -4.06 -8.57
C LYS A 3 -42.95 -3.30 -7.36
N ILE A 4 -42.84 -3.97 -6.21
CA ILE A 4 -42.29 -3.40 -4.98
C ILE A 4 -40.83 -3.00 -5.20
N MET A 5 -40.02 -3.87 -5.80
CA MET A 5 -38.62 -3.56 -6.10
C MET A 5 -38.48 -2.32 -7.01
N ARG A 6 -39.30 -2.21 -8.06
CA ARG A 6 -39.31 -1.02 -8.93
C ARG A 6 -39.74 0.25 -8.19
N LEU A 7 -40.74 0.16 -7.30
CA LEU A 7 -41.16 1.27 -6.45
C LEU A 7 -40.04 1.69 -5.50
N CYS A 8 -39.42 0.74 -4.79
CA CYS A 8 -38.27 0.98 -3.91
C CYS A 8 -37.09 1.61 -4.66
N HIS A 9 -36.77 1.12 -5.85
CA HIS A 9 -35.70 1.70 -6.68
C HIS A 9 -36.01 3.14 -7.08
N THR A 10 -37.25 3.40 -7.52
CA THR A 10 -37.68 4.76 -7.92
C THR A 10 -37.67 5.70 -6.72
N ALA A 11 -38.18 5.25 -5.57
CA ALA A 11 -38.19 5.97 -4.31
C ALA A 11 -36.79 6.40 -3.88
N ILE A 12 -35.83 5.47 -3.85
CA ILE A 12 -34.45 5.78 -3.44
C ILE A 12 -33.74 6.67 -4.46
N LYS A 13 -34.00 6.49 -5.75
CA LYS A 13 -33.43 7.36 -6.79
C LYS A 13 -33.94 8.81 -6.69
N GLN A 14 -35.14 9.03 -6.16
CA GLN A 14 -35.70 10.37 -5.93
C GLN A 14 -35.26 10.98 -4.59
N CYS A 15 -34.67 10.19 -3.68
CA CYS A 15 -34.15 10.72 -2.43
C CYS A 15 -32.90 11.56 -2.68
N ALA A 16 -32.86 12.77 -2.12
CA ALA A 16 -31.68 13.61 -2.14
C ALA A 16 -30.66 13.07 -1.12
N LEU A 17 -29.61 12.41 -1.64
CA LEU A 17 -28.54 11.81 -0.85
C LEU A 17 -27.28 12.69 -0.87
N ASP A 18 -26.54 12.70 0.24
CA ASP A 18 -25.22 13.32 0.32
C ASP A 18 -24.12 12.45 -0.31
N SER A 19 -22.87 12.91 -0.26
CA SER A 19 -21.71 12.15 -0.75
C SER A 19 -21.49 10.81 -0.04
N ASN A 20 -22.00 10.66 1.19
CA ASN A 20 -21.95 9.42 1.97
C ASN A 20 -23.18 8.54 1.76
N LYS A 21 -24.02 8.85 0.77
CA LYS A 21 -25.27 8.14 0.47
C LYS A 21 -26.28 8.16 1.62
N LEU A 22 -26.21 9.15 2.50
CA LEU A 22 -27.17 9.38 3.57
C LEU A 22 -28.21 10.42 3.12
N PRO A 23 -29.46 10.34 3.60
CA PRO A 23 -30.47 11.33 3.24
C PRO A 23 -30.11 12.70 3.82
N ILE A 24 -30.15 13.74 2.97
CA ILE A 24 -29.90 15.13 3.39
C ILE A 24 -30.94 15.58 4.42
N ASP A 25 -32.20 15.21 4.18
CA ASP A 25 -33.27 15.34 5.17
C ASP A 25 -33.34 14.08 6.05
N LYS A 26 -32.97 14.22 7.32
CA LYS A 26 -32.99 13.14 8.31
C LYS A 26 -34.40 12.61 8.59
N ASN A 27 -35.45 13.36 8.25
CA ASN A 27 -36.84 12.94 8.40
C ASN A 27 -37.39 12.21 7.16
N ASN A 28 -36.53 11.84 6.20
CA ASN A 28 -36.95 11.08 5.03
C ASN A 28 -37.33 9.64 5.41
N ASN A 29 -38.59 9.45 5.81
CA ASN A 29 -39.16 8.17 6.20
C ASN A 29 -39.03 7.13 5.08
N LEU A 30 -39.17 7.54 3.82
CA LEU A 30 -39.15 6.63 2.67
C LEU A 30 -37.79 5.92 2.50
N TYR A 31 -36.68 6.61 2.80
CA TYR A 31 -35.34 5.99 2.80
C TYR A 31 -35.26 4.83 3.81
N TYR A 32 -35.74 5.06 5.03
CA TYR A 32 -35.72 4.06 6.09
C TYR A 32 -36.76 2.95 5.89
N ASP A 33 -37.95 3.29 5.37
CA ASP A 33 -38.99 2.32 5.04
C ASP A 33 -38.50 1.32 3.99
N VAL A 34 -37.76 1.78 2.97
CA VAL A 34 -37.18 0.88 1.97
C VAL A 34 -36.11 -0.04 2.60
N LEU A 35 -35.31 0.43 3.56
CA LEU A 35 -34.40 -0.43 4.32
C LEU A 35 -35.15 -1.53 5.07
N THR A 36 -36.24 -1.17 5.75
CA THR A 36 -37.10 -2.14 6.45
C THR A 36 -37.72 -3.15 5.48
N ILE A 37 -38.19 -2.71 4.31
CA ILE A 37 -38.73 -3.60 3.27
C ILE A 37 -37.65 -4.56 2.73
N LEU A 38 -36.42 -4.07 2.57
CA LEU A 38 -35.29 -4.92 2.16
C LEU A 38 -35.01 -6.01 3.19
N ASP A 39 -34.96 -5.65 4.47
CA ASP A 39 -34.67 -6.53 5.61
C ASP A 39 -35.77 -7.58 5.82
N VAL A 40 -37.03 -7.15 5.94
CA VAL A 40 -38.14 -8.00 6.39
C VAL A 40 -38.79 -8.78 5.25
N ALA A 41 -38.74 -8.28 4.01
CA ALA A 41 -39.49 -8.88 2.91
C ALA A 41 -38.61 -9.32 1.74
N LEU A 42 -37.81 -8.43 1.16
CA LEU A 42 -37.17 -8.69 -0.14
C LEU A 42 -35.99 -9.67 -0.04
N LEU A 43 -35.08 -9.50 0.92
CA LEU A 43 -33.96 -10.42 1.12
C LEU A 43 -34.43 -11.80 1.61
N PRO A 44 -35.35 -11.93 2.59
CA PRO A 44 -35.93 -13.22 2.95
C PRO A 44 -36.62 -13.93 1.78
N SER A 45 -37.35 -13.17 0.94
CA SER A 45 -37.99 -13.72 -0.27
C SER A 45 -36.96 -14.28 -1.25
N LEU A 46 -35.83 -13.59 -1.45
CA LEU A 46 -34.74 -14.06 -2.32
C LEU A 46 -34.19 -15.43 -1.87
N SER A 47 -34.09 -15.66 -0.55
CA SER A 47 -33.67 -16.96 0.00
C SER A 47 -34.69 -18.08 -0.20
N PHE A 48 -35.97 -17.73 -0.29
CA PHE A 48 -37.02 -18.72 -0.50
C PHE A 48 -37.19 -19.10 -1.98
N MET A 49 -36.95 -18.15 -2.88
CA MET A 49 -37.03 -18.34 -4.32
C MET A 49 -36.02 -19.36 -4.84
N ASP A 50 -36.39 -20.03 -5.93
CA ASP A 50 -35.43 -20.81 -6.69
C ASP A 50 -34.39 -19.88 -7.33
N CYS A 51 -33.15 -20.36 -7.40
CA CYS A 51 -31.96 -19.62 -7.79
C CYS A 51 -32.16 -18.70 -9.02
N ASN A 52 -32.45 -17.41 -8.80
CA ASN A 52 -32.78 -16.46 -9.85
C ASN A 52 -31.81 -15.28 -9.87
N CYS A 53 -30.91 -15.26 -10.86
CA CYS A 53 -29.91 -14.20 -11.01
C CYS A 53 -30.52 -12.82 -11.29
N CYS A 54 -31.59 -12.75 -12.08
CA CYS A 54 -32.20 -11.49 -12.48
C CYS A 54 -32.81 -10.75 -11.29
N VAL A 55 -33.46 -11.48 -10.38
CA VAL A 55 -34.03 -10.89 -9.16
C VAL A 55 -32.92 -10.39 -8.23
N ALA A 56 -31.82 -11.14 -8.11
CA ALA A 56 -30.66 -10.73 -7.32
C ALA A 56 -30.03 -9.42 -7.85
N GLU A 57 -29.91 -9.26 -9.17
CA GLU A 57 -29.39 -8.02 -9.78
C GLU A 57 -30.36 -6.84 -9.65
N GLU A 58 -31.67 -7.07 -9.74
CA GLU A 58 -32.66 -6.03 -9.49
C GLU A 58 -32.66 -5.56 -8.03
N LEU A 59 -32.37 -6.46 -7.07
CA LEU A 59 -32.17 -6.07 -5.67
C LEU A 59 -30.87 -5.28 -5.49
N TRP A 60 -29.79 -5.67 -6.16
CA TRP A 60 -28.54 -4.92 -6.17
C TRP A 60 -28.74 -3.47 -6.65
N ASN A 61 -29.59 -3.26 -7.66
CA ASN A 61 -29.91 -1.93 -8.16
C ASN A 61 -30.56 -1.01 -7.12
N ILE A 62 -31.14 -1.57 -6.05
CA ILE A 62 -31.63 -0.81 -4.89
C ILE A 62 -30.51 -0.68 -3.85
N LEU A 63 -29.85 -1.79 -3.50
CA LEU A 63 -28.84 -1.84 -2.44
C LEU A 63 -27.64 -0.92 -2.70
N LYS A 64 -27.19 -0.77 -3.95
CA LYS A 64 -26.02 0.04 -4.31
C LYS A 64 -26.13 1.53 -3.94
N TYR A 65 -27.35 2.03 -3.74
CA TYR A 65 -27.62 3.39 -3.29
C TYR A 65 -27.43 3.58 -1.79
N TYR A 66 -27.24 2.51 -1.02
CA TYR A 66 -26.98 2.58 0.40
C TYR A 66 -25.47 2.52 0.70
N PRO A 67 -25.02 3.20 1.77
CA PRO A 67 -23.65 3.07 2.25
C PRO A 67 -23.38 1.62 2.69
N TYR A 68 -22.12 1.18 2.62
CA TYR A 68 -21.77 -0.22 2.87
C TYR A 68 -22.14 -0.66 4.30
N GLN A 69 -22.10 0.26 5.27
CA GLN A 69 -22.47 -0.01 6.66
C GLN A 69 -23.91 -0.53 6.75
N ASN A 70 -24.85 0.13 6.08
CA ASN A 70 -26.25 -0.29 6.07
C ASN A 70 -26.42 -1.63 5.35
N ARG A 71 -25.74 -1.82 4.22
CA ARG A 71 -25.74 -3.09 3.48
C ARG A 71 -25.22 -4.24 4.34
N TYR A 72 -24.11 -4.04 5.05
CA TYR A 72 -23.49 -5.07 5.90
C TYR A 72 -24.37 -5.42 7.09
N CYS A 73 -25.07 -4.44 7.69
CA CYS A 73 -26.10 -4.73 8.70
C CYS A 73 -27.24 -5.58 8.14
N LEU A 74 -27.74 -5.28 6.93
CA LEU A 74 -28.75 -6.10 6.26
C LEU A 74 -28.23 -7.52 5.99
N TYR A 75 -26.98 -7.67 5.52
CA TYR A 75 -26.39 -8.97 5.26
C TYR A 75 -26.19 -9.80 6.52
N ALA A 76 -25.82 -9.17 7.63
CA ALA A 76 -25.71 -9.82 8.94
C ALA A 76 -27.06 -10.40 9.37
N ARG A 77 -28.12 -9.60 9.34
CA ARG A 77 -29.50 -10.05 9.67
C ARG A 77 -30.00 -11.11 8.70
N TRP A 78 -29.74 -10.94 7.40
CA TRP A 78 -30.14 -11.88 6.37
C TRP A 78 -29.44 -13.24 6.51
N LYS A 79 -28.15 -13.24 6.86
CA LYS A 79 -27.37 -14.45 7.09
C LYS A 79 -27.75 -15.12 8.40
N ASN A 80 -27.90 -14.38 9.50
CA ASN A 80 -27.92 -14.95 10.85
C ASN A 80 -29.32 -15.01 11.46
N ASP A 81 -30.14 -13.97 11.31
CA ASP A 81 -31.41 -13.83 12.02
C ASP A 81 -32.60 -14.31 11.19
N THR A 82 -32.64 -13.91 9.92
CA THR A 82 -33.74 -14.21 8.98
C THR A 82 -34.10 -15.71 8.91
N PRO A 83 -33.13 -16.65 8.81
CA PRO A 83 -33.47 -18.06 8.74
C PRO A 83 -34.12 -18.61 10.01
N LEU A 84 -33.91 -17.96 11.16
CA LEU A 84 -34.46 -18.38 12.46
C LEU A 84 -35.90 -17.93 12.65
N GLN A 85 -36.36 -16.91 11.92
CA GLN A 85 -37.72 -16.37 12.02
C GLN A 85 -38.79 -17.31 11.45
N HIS A 86 -38.43 -18.13 10.44
CA HIS A 86 -39.38 -19.02 9.78
C HIS A 86 -38.78 -20.40 9.52
N ALA A 87 -39.46 -21.46 9.98
CA ALA A 87 -39.02 -22.85 9.80
C ALA A 87 -38.77 -23.23 8.32
N ALA A 88 -39.53 -22.64 7.40
CA ALA A 88 -39.38 -22.87 5.97
C ALA A 88 -38.07 -22.29 5.42
N LEU A 89 -37.61 -21.13 5.91
CA LEU A 89 -36.31 -20.55 5.57
C LEU A 89 -35.17 -21.36 6.19
N LEU A 90 -35.34 -21.84 7.42
CA LEU A 90 -34.37 -22.74 8.06
C LEU A 90 -34.15 -24.02 7.25
N ARG A 91 -35.23 -24.61 6.72
CA ARG A 91 -35.16 -25.78 5.83
C ARG A 91 -34.40 -25.46 4.54
N LYS A 92 -34.73 -24.34 3.87
CA LYS A 92 -34.02 -23.88 2.65
C LYS A 92 -32.53 -23.66 2.92
N ARG A 93 -32.16 -23.08 4.07
CA ARG A 93 -30.77 -22.94 4.52
C ARG A 93 -30.07 -24.29 4.65
N ALA A 94 -30.69 -25.26 5.31
CA ALA A 94 -30.12 -26.60 5.48
C ALA A 94 -29.91 -27.32 4.14
N ASP A 95 -30.89 -27.21 3.22
CA ASP A 95 -30.79 -27.76 1.87
C ASP A 95 -29.67 -27.12 1.06
N ALA A 96 -29.53 -25.79 1.15
CA ALA A 96 -28.43 -25.06 0.53
C ALA A 96 -27.08 -25.53 1.10
N GLN A 97 -26.95 -25.64 2.43
CA GLN A 97 -25.72 -26.09 3.09
C GLN A 97 -25.31 -27.51 2.64
N LYS A 98 -26.26 -28.43 2.50
CA LYS A 98 -25.97 -29.79 1.98
C LYS A 98 -25.43 -29.74 0.55
N LYS A 99 -26.03 -28.91 -0.32
CA LYS A 99 -25.57 -28.70 -1.71
C LYS A 99 -24.19 -28.05 -1.76
N ILE A 100 -23.94 -27.02 -0.94
CA ILE A 100 -22.64 -26.34 -0.82
C ILE A 100 -21.54 -27.33 -0.49
N LYS A 101 -21.74 -28.15 0.56
CA LYS A 101 -20.78 -29.19 0.96
C LYS A 101 -20.46 -30.17 -0.18
N SER A 102 -21.48 -30.58 -0.94
CA SER A 102 -21.29 -31.48 -2.09
C SER A 102 -20.51 -30.83 -3.24
N ILE A 103 -20.80 -29.56 -3.55
CA ILE A 103 -20.12 -28.80 -4.60
C ILE A 103 -18.65 -28.56 -4.23
N MET A 104 -18.39 -28.14 -2.99
CA MET A 104 -17.04 -27.79 -2.53
C MET A 104 -16.08 -28.97 -2.52
N LYS A 105 -16.57 -30.19 -2.27
CA LYS A 105 -15.77 -31.43 -2.39
C LYS A 105 -15.25 -31.70 -3.81
N ARG A 106 -15.80 -31.04 -4.83
CA ARG A 106 -15.46 -31.25 -6.24
C ARG A 106 -14.63 -30.10 -6.81
N VAL A 107 -14.29 -29.08 -6.03
CA VAL A 107 -13.50 -27.93 -6.50
C VAL A 107 -12.07 -28.39 -6.75
N SER A 108 -11.62 -28.29 -8.01
CA SER A 108 -10.25 -28.53 -8.43
C SER A 108 -9.92 -27.62 -9.62
N LYS A 109 -8.66 -27.61 -10.07
CA LYS A 109 -8.24 -26.84 -11.26
C LYS A 109 -8.99 -27.28 -12.54
N GLU A 110 -9.46 -28.52 -12.60
CA GLU A 110 -10.13 -29.08 -13.79
C GLU A 110 -11.64 -28.82 -13.79
N THR A 111 -12.24 -28.67 -12.61
CA THR A 111 -13.70 -28.57 -12.45
C THR A 111 -14.23 -27.14 -12.30
N ILE A 112 -13.36 -26.13 -12.51
CA ILE A 112 -13.66 -24.71 -12.30
C ILE A 112 -14.97 -24.27 -12.98
N LYS A 113 -15.16 -24.60 -14.26
CA LYS A 113 -16.35 -24.17 -15.02
C LYS A 113 -17.67 -24.80 -14.50
N PRO A 114 -17.79 -26.14 -14.40
CA PRO A 114 -19.03 -26.75 -13.92
C PRO A 114 -19.32 -26.41 -12.44
N VAL A 115 -18.28 -26.39 -11.59
CA VAL A 115 -18.44 -26.00 -10.18
C VAL A 115 -18.79 -24.53 -10.07
N GLY A 116 -18.11 -23.64 -10.81
CA GLY A 116 -18.42 -22.22 -10.79
C GLY A 116 -19.84 -21.88 -11.22
N ARG A 117 -20.40 -22.59 -12.22
CA ARG A 117 -21.83 -22.42 -12.58
C ARG A 117 -22.76 -22.88 -11.47
N SER A 118 -22.41 -23.95 -10.77
CA SER A 118 -23.19 -24.49 -9.66
C SER A 118 -23.15 -23.57 -8.44
N ILE A 119 -21.96 -23.03 -8.12
CA ILE A 119 -21.76 -22.00 -7.10
C ILE A 119 -22.56 -20.75 -7.46
N GLY A 120 -22.42 -20.23 -8.69
CA GLY A 120 -23.15 -19.06 -9.17
C GLY A 120 -24.65 -19.17 -8.90
N LYS A 121 -25.27 -20.26 -9.37
CA LYS A 121 -26.69 -20.55 -9.10
C LYS A 121 -27.03 -20.49 -7.62
N LEU A 122 -26.26 -21.16 -6.77
CA LEU A 122 -26.55 -21.27 -5.34
C LEU A 122 -26.37 -19.95 -4.58
N THR A 123 -25.42 -19.11 -5.02
CA THR A 123 -25.22 -17.78 -4.40
C THR A 123 -26.36 -16.82 -4.64
N HIS A 124 -27.20 -17.01 -5.66
CA HIS A 124 -28.30 -16.08 -5.94
C HIS A 124 -29.36 -16.07 -4.83
N SER A 125 -29.54 -17.18 -4.10
CA SER A 125 -30.53 -17.29 -3.01
C SER A 125 -29.89 -17.39 -1.62
N SER A 126 -28.67 -17.93 -1.50
CA SER A 126 -28.03 -18.15 -0.20
C SER A 126 -26.52 -17.82 -0.22
N PRO A 127 -26.13 -16.57 -0.54
CA PRO A 127 -24.72 -16.19 -0.64
C PRO A 127 -24.01 -16.26 0.72
N GLY A 128 -24.63 -15.79 1.81
CA GLY A 128 -24.01 -15.79 3.14
C GLY A 128 -23.63 -17.19 3.63
N VAL A 129 -24.52 -18.17 3.46
CA VAL A 129 -24.27 -19.58 3.85
C VAL A 129 -23.16 -20.21 3.00
N LEU A 130 -23.12 -19.86 1.71
CA LEU A 130 -22.09 -20.36 0.80
C LEU A 130 -20.72 -19.81 1.19
N PHE A 131 -20.60 -18.50 1.37
CA PHE A 131 -19.30 -17.88 1.69
C PHE A 131 -18.82 -18.26 3.09
N ASP A 132 -19.71 -18.42 4.07
CA ASP A 132 -19.35 -18.95 5.38
C ASP A 132 -18.61 -20.29 5.27
N TYR A 133 -19.16 -21.24 4.52
CA TYR A 133 -18.52 -22.53 4.30
C TYR A 133 -17.27 -22.44 3.43
N VAL A 134 -17.29 -21.65 2.36
CA VAL A 134 -16.13 -21.47 1.46
C VAL A 134 -14.93 -20.90 2.21
N LEU A 135 -15.14 -19.87 3.05
CA LEU A 135 -14.07 -19.24 3.82
C LEU A 135 -13.49 -20.21 4.86
N ILE A 136 -14.32 -21.03 5.51
CA ILE A 136 -13.84 -22.11 6.38
C ILE A 136 -12.94 -23.08 5.61
N GLN A 137 -13.32 -23.49 4.38
CA GLN A 137 -12.47 -24.39 3.58
C GLN A 137 -11.15 -23.74 3.18
N ILE A 138 -11.16 -22.45 2.83
CA ILE A 138 -9.94 -21.71 2.44
C ILE A 138 -8.98 -21.56 3.62
N GLN A 139 -9.51 -21.30 4.81
CA GLN A 139 -8.73 -21.21 6.05
C GLN A 139 -8.06 -22.53 6.44
N LEU A 140 -8.55 -23.67 5.92
CA LEU A 140 -7.99 -24.99 6.16
C LEU A 140 -7.05 -25.45 5.03
N TYR A 141 -7.25 -24.98 3.80
CA TYR A 141 -6.61 -25.50 2.60
C TYR A 141 -6.15 -24.39 1.63
N ASP A 142 -4.90 -23.94 1.76
CA ASP A 142 -4.33 -22.85 0.94
C ASP A 142 -4.29 -23.16 -0.56
N ASN A 143 -4.06 -24.43 -0.91
CA ASN A 143 -4.03 -24.89 -2.30
C ASN A 143 -5.40 -24.72 -3.01
N LEU A 144 -6.48 -24.54 -2.25
CA LEU A 144 -7.83 -24.36 -2.75
C LEU A 144 -8.12 -22.91 -3.16
N ILE A 145 -7.30 -21.94 -2.73
CA ILE A 145 -7.48 -20.50 -3.00
C ILE A 145 -7.66 -20.23 -4.50
N GLY A 146 -6.71 -20.66 -5.34
CA GLY A 146 -6.75 -20.45 -6.78
C GLY A 146 -8.01 -21.02 -7.44
N PRO A 147 -8.28 -22.34 -7.32
CA PRO A 147 -9.49 -22.96 -7.85
C PRO A 147 -10.81 -22.32 -7.37
N VAL A 148 -10.89 -21.90 -6.10
CA VAL A 148 -12.08 -21.21 -5.58
C VAL A 148 -12.23 -19.84 -6.22
N VAL A 149 -11.18 -19.02 -6.18
CA VAL A 149 -11.19 -17.69 -6.82
C VAL A 149 -11.65 -17.81 -8.27
N ASP A 150 -11.16 -18.79 -9.02
CA ASP A 150 -11.57 -19.02 -10.42
C ASP A 150 -13.03 -19.46 -10.58
N SER A 151 -13.54 -20.23 -9.62
CA SER A 151 -14.93 -20.72 -9.61
C SER A 151 -15.93 -19.61 -9.27
N LEU A 152 -15.51 -18.52 -8.61
CA LEU A 152 -16.37 -17.37 -8.27
C LEU A 152 -16.61 -16.40 -9.44
N LYS A 153 -16.35 -16.82 -10.69
CA LYS A 153 -16.54 -15.98 -11.89
C LYS A 153 -18.01 -15.64 -12.18
N TYR A 154 -18.94 -16.50 -11.81
CA TYR A 154 -20.36 -16.38 -12.18
C TYR A 154 -21.23 -15.82 -11.05
N LEU A 155 -20.64 -15.04 -10.14
CA LEU A 155 -21.38 -14.38 -9.07
C LEU A 155 -22.10 -13.13 -9.58
N THR A 156 -23.23 -12.82 -8.94
CA THR A 156 -23.94 -11.54 -9.09
C THR A 156 -23.26 -10.44 -8.27
N ASN A 157 -23.58 -9.17 -8.54
CA ASN A 157 -23.01 -8.04 -7.82
C ASN A 157 -23.34 -8.08 -6.31
N ILE A 158 -24.57 -8.43 -5.95
CA ILE A 158 -24.95 -8.65 -4.54
C ILE A 158 -24.14 -9.78 -3.89
N SER A 159 -23.84 -10.87 -4.63
CA SER A 159 -23.03 -11.97 -4.08
C SER A 159 -21.58 -11.55 -3.86
N TYR A 160 -21.01 -10.71 -4.73
CA TYR A 160 -19.68 -10.14 -4.50
C TYR A 160 -19.65 -9.25 -3.25
N ASP A 161 -20.67 -8.44 -3.04
CA ASP A 161 -20.75 -7.56 -1.88
C ASP A 161 -20.98 -8.32 -0.57
N VAL A 162 -21.83 -9.35 -0.58
CA VAL A 162 -22.01 -10.27 0.55
C VAL A 162 -20.71 -11.03 0.85
N LEU A 163 -19.90 -11.38 -0.16
CA LEU A 163 -18.57 -11.95 0.07
C LEU A 163 -17.67 -10.97 0.83
N GLY A 164 -17.70 -9.67 0.50
CA GLY A 164 -16.99 -8.63 1.25
C GLY A 164 -17.41 -8.59 2.74
N TYR A 165 -18.71 -8.64 3.01
CA TYR A 165 -19.24 -8.77 4.37
C TYR A 165 -18.75 -10.05 5.09
N CYS A 166 -18.89 -11.22 4.45
CA CYS A 166 -18.48 -12.49 5.05
C CYS A 166 -16.97 -12.55 5.34
N LEU A 167 -16.15 -11.87 4.53
CA LEU A 167 -14.72 -11.73 4.80
C LEU A 167 -14.45 -10.94 6.08
N VAL A 168 -15.10 -9.79 6.24
CA VAL A 168 -14.98 -8.97 7.46
C VAL A 168 -15.49 -9.74 8.68
N GLU A 169 -16.62 -10.43 8.57
CA GLU A 169 -17.18 -11.27 9.63
C GLU A 169 -16.22 -12.41 10.01
N ALA A 170 -15.61 -13.09 9.03
CA ALA A 170 -14.65 -14.16 9.28
C ALA A 170 -13.37 -13.66 9.97
N LEU A 171 -12.94 -12.42 9.67
CA LEU A 171 -11.79 -11.77 10.31
C LEU A 171 -12.10 -11.27 11.72
N ALA A 172 -13.34 -10.85 11.96
CA ALA A 172 -13.79 -10.34 13.25
C ALA A 172 -14.10 -11.45 14.28
N GLY A 173 -14.04 -12.73 13.90
CA GLY A 173 -14.32 -13.87 14.79
C GLY A 173 -13.44 -13.85 16.05
N ALA A 174 -14.04 -13.51 17.19
CA ALA A 174 -13.32 -13.23 18.45
C ALA A 174 -12.67 -14.48 19.07
N ASP A 175 -13.17 -15.67 18.78
CA ASP A 175 -12.75 -16.92 19.44
C ASP A 175 -11.49 -17.56 18.83
N ARG A 176 -10.88 -16.92 17.83
CA ARG A 176 -9.74 -17.51 17.10
C ARG A 176 -8.44 -16.84 17.46
N ASP A 177 -7.51 -17.66 17.95
CA ASP A 177 -6.16 -17.20 18.18
C ASP A 177 -5.46 -16.85 16.84
N ARG A 178 -4.92 -15.65 16.80
CA ARG A 178 -4.15 -15.13 15.67
C ARG A 178 -2.71 -15.63 15.69
N PHE A 179 -2.27 -16.18 16.83
CA PHE A 179 -1.02 -16.90 16.98
C PHE A 179 -1.24 -18.41 16.96
N LYS A 180 -0.20 -19.13 16.52
CA LYS A 180 -0.11 -20.57 16.76
C LYS A 180 0.12 -20.83 18.25
N HIS A 181 0.02 -22.09 18.65
CA HIS A 181 0.32 -22.54 20.03
C HIS A 181 1.73 -22.18 20.52
N ASP A 182 2.64 -21.81 19.62
CA ASP A 182 4.01 -21.34 19.95
C ASP A 182 4.06 -19.88 20.43
N GLY A 183 2.95 -19.14 20.38
CA GLY A 183 2.84 -17.75 20.81
C GLY A 183 3.67 -16.74 19.99
N THR A 184 4.27 -17.14 18.86
CA THR A 184 5.17 -16.28 18.07
C THR A 184 4.90 -16.32 16.57
N SER A 185 4.34 -17.42 16.07
CA SER A 185 4.00 -17.57 14.65
C SER A 185 2.56 -17.14 14.40
N ILE A 186 2.34 -16.42 13.30
CA ILE A 186 0.99 -16.08 12.83
C ILE A 186 0.26 -17.38 12.44
N SER A 187 -1.00 -17.50 12.83
CA SER A 187 -1.86 -18.62 12.50
C SER A 187 -2.02 -18.79 10.99
N LEU A 188 -1.99 -20.04 10.53
CA LEU A 188 -2.08 -20.36 9.10
C LEU A 188 -3.40 -19.84 8.51
N TRP A 189 -4.52 -20.04 9.23
CA TRP A 189 -5.84 -19.61 8.77
C TRP A 189 -5.91 -18.12 8.39
N LEU A 190 -5.18 -17.25 9.12
CA LEU A 190 -5.15 -15.81 8.88
C LEU A 190 -4.31 -15.49 7.64
N GLN A 191 -3.18 -16.20 7.45
CA GLN A 191 -2.36 -16.09 6.25
C GLN A 191 -3.13 -16.55 5.00
N SER A 192 -3.83 -17.68 5.08
CA SER A 192 -4.69 -18.20 4.00
C SER A 192 -5.78 -17.20 3.63
N LEU A 193 -6.41 -16.60 4.64
CA LEU A 193 -7.50 -15.64 4.44
C LEU A 193 -6.99 -14.31 3.86
N ALA A 194 -5.85 -13.79 4.34
CA ALA A 194 -5.20 -12.61 3.78
C ALA A 194 -4.78 -12.85 2.32
N SER A 195 -4.21 -14.02 2.03
CA SER A 195 -3.85 -14.44 0.67
C SER A 195 -5.08 -14.52 -0.23
N PHE A 196 -6.20 -15.07 0.25
CA PHE A 196 -7.46 -15.10 -0.49
C PHE A 196 -8.01 -13.69 -0.72
N CYS A 197 -7.99 -12.79 0.27
CA CYS A 197 -8.38 -11.38 0.11
C CYS A 197 -7.64 -10.73 -1.06
N GLY A 198 -6.30 -10.75 -1.04
CA GLY A 198 -5.54 -10.13 -2.14
C GLY A 198 -5.85 -10.76 -3.51
N ALA A 199 -6.09 -12.08 -3.58
CA ALA A 199 -6.42 -12.76 -4.83
C ALA A 199 -7.81 -12.40 -5.37
N ILE A 200 -8.83 -12.35 -4.50
CA ILE A 200 -10.20 -12.08 -4.90
C ILE A 200 -10.40 -10.61 -5.29
N PHE A 201 -9.85 -9.67 -4.53
CA PHE A 201 -9.95 -8.24 -4.83
C PHE A 201 -9.12 -7.83 -6.05
N LYS A 202 -8.00 -8.52 -6.32
CA LYS A 202 -7.29 -8.37 -7.60
C LYS A 202 -8.20 -8.77 -8.77
N LYS A 203 -8.89 -9.91 -8.67
CA LYS A 203 -9.59 -10.52 -9.82
C LYS A 203 -10.96 -9.94 -10.10
N TYR A 204 -11.74 -9.61 -9.06
CA TYR A 204 -13.14 -9.20 -9.20
C TYR A 204 -13.36 -7.78 -8.71
N ASN A 205 -14.47 -7.16 -9.16
CA ASN A 205 -14.85 -5.82 -8.75
C ASN A 205 -15.70 -5.85 -7.50
N ILE A 206 -15.03 -6.08 -6.37
CA ILE A 206 -15.63 -6.10 -5.04
C ILE A 206 -15.24 -4.80 -4.35
N GLU A 207 -16.20 -4.18 -3.68
CA GLU A 207 -15.98 -2.97 -2.88
C GLU A 207 -15.05 -3.28 -1.68
N LEU A 208 -13.97 -2.51 -1.53
CA LEU A 208 -12.93 -2.75 -0.53
C LEU A 208 -13.10 -1.94 0.75
N THR A 209 -13.93 -0.90 0.71
CA THR A 209 -14.06 0.13 1.76
C THR A 209 -14.35 -0.49 3.12
N GLY A 210 -15.23 -1.49 3.19
CA GLY A 210 -15.53 -2.21 4.44
C GLY A 210 -14.33 -2.97 5.02
N LEU A 211 -13.49 -3.59 4.19
CA LEU A 211 -12.31 -4.32 4.64
C LEU A 211 -11.18 -3.35 5.04
N LEU A 212 -10.97 -2.28 4.29
CA LEU A 212 -9.97 -1.26 4.62
C LEU A 212 -10.33 -0.53 5.91
N GLN A 213 -11.61 -0.20 6.11
CA GLN A 213 -12.09 0.37 7.37
C GLN A 213 -11.92 -0.61 8.54
N TYR A 214 -12.15 -1.91 8.32
CA TYR A 214 -11.87 -2.93 9.34
C TYR A 214 -10.40 -2.88 9.77
N VAL A 215 -9.45 -2.91 8.82
CA VAL A 215 -8.01 -2.83 9.14
C VAL A 215 -7.68 -1.53 9.89
N ALA A 216 -8.21 -0.38 9.44
CA ALA A 216 -8.02 0.89 10.13
C ALA A 216 -8.54 0.86 11.58
N ASN A 217 -9.69 0.22 11.82
CA ASN A 217 -10.26 0.08 13.16
C ASN A 217 -9.43 -0.86 14.05
N GLN A 218 -8.85 -1.92 13.49
CA GLN A 218 -7.95 -2.82 14.24
C GLN A 218 -6.66 -2.10 14.65
N LEU A 219 -6.10 -1.27 13.77
CA LEU A 219 -4.96 -0.40 14.11
C LEU A 219 -5.30 0.62 15.20
N LYS A 220 -6.47 1.27 15.10
CA LYS A 220 -6.95 2.15 16.19
C LYS A 220 -7.12 1.40 17.51
N ALA A 221 -7.50 0.12 17.46
CA ALA A 221 -7.57 -0.77 18.61
C ALA A 221 -6.21 -1.38 19.01
N GLN A 222 -5.10 -0.88 18.46
CA GLN A 222 -3.72 -1.29 18.76
C GLN A 222 -3.40 -2.76 18.44
N LYS A 223 -4.08 -3.33 17.44
CA LYS A 223 -3.85 -4.70 16.96
C LYS A 223 -3.13 -4.66 15.62
N SER A 224 -1.84 -4.99 15.61
CA SER A 224 -0.99 -4.90 14.41
C SER A 224 -1.14 -6.06 13.44
N LEU A 225 -1.55 -7.25 13.92
CA LEU A 225 -1.59 -8.48 13.11
C LEU A 225 -2.44 -8.39 11.84
N ASP A 226 -3.54 -7.63 11.89
CA ASP A 226 -4.44 -7.45 10.74
C ASP A 226 -3.81 -6.65 9.60
N LEU A 227 -2.64 -6.03 9.81
CA LEU A 227 -1.83 -5.45 8.72
C LEU A 227 -1.42 -6.47 7.66
N LEU A 228 -1.36 -7.75 8.02
CA LEU A 228 -1.11 -8.82 7.05
C LEU A 228 -2.09 -8.75 5.86
N ILE A 229 -3.35 -8.38 6.13
CA ILE A 229 -4.40 -8.27 5.11
C ILE A 229 -4.06 -7.15 4.14
N LEU A 230 -3.64 -5.99 4.67
CA LEU A 230 -3.23 -4.86 3.85
C LEU A 230 -1.97 -5.19 3.03
N LYS A 231 -0.99 -5.88 3.64
CA LYS A 231 0.23 -6.35 2.95
C LYS A 231 -0.09 -7.20 1.72
N GLU A 232 -0.98 -8.19 1.88
CA GLU A 232 -1.42 -9.06 0.78
C GLU A 232 -2.25 -8.35 -0.29
N ILE A 233 -3.11 -7.40 0.11
CA ILE A 233 -3.92 -6.60 -0.81
C ILE A 233 -3.03 -5.73 -1.70
N VAL A 234 -2.10 -4.98 -1.10
CA VAL A 234 -1.18 -4.11 -1.83
C VAL A 234 -0.29 -4.95 -2.76
N GLN A 235 0.25 -6.07 -2.27
CA GLN A 235 1.04 -6.99 -3.08
C GLN A 235 0.27 -7.48 -4.31
N LYS A 236 -0.94 -8.03 -4.14
CA LYS A 236 -1.65 -8.66 -5.27
C LYS A 236 -2.32 -7.65 -6.19
N MET A 237 -2.83 -6.55 -5.66
CA MET A 237 -3.55 -5.55 -6.45
C MET A 237 -2.64 -4.53 -7.12
N ALA A 238 -1.53 -4.13 -6.50
CA ALA A 238 -0.58 -3.18 -7.05
C ALA A 238 0.68 -3.84 -7.63
N GLY A 239 1.07 -5.01 -7.12
CA GLY A 239 2.31 -5.68 -7.53
C GLY A 239 3.55 -5.17 -6.82
N ILE A 240 3.37 -4.53 -5.67
CA ILE A 240 4.46 -3.99 -4.85
C ILE A 240 4.70 -4.98 -3.72
N GLU A 241 5.86 -5.61 -3.70
CA GLU A 241 6.25 -6.60 -2.69
C GLU A 241 7.09 -5.94 -1.59
N ALA A 242 6.96 -6.43 -0.36
CA ALA A 242 7.91 -6.11 0.70
C ALA A 242 9.19 -6.90 0.42
N ALA A 243 10.33 -6.22 0.48
CA ALA A 243 11.62 -6.82 0.17
C ALA A 243 12.22 -7.47 1.43
N GLU A 244 12.02 -8.77 1.60
CA GLU A 244 12.50 -9.52 2.79
C GLU A 244 13.94 -10.03 2.60
N GLU A 245 14.28 -10.54 1.41
CA GLU A 245 15.61 -11.07 1.08
C GLU A 245 16.08 -10.51 -0.27
N MET A 246 16.96 -9.50 -0.25
CA MET A 246 17.54 -8.92 -1.46
C MET A 246 19.01 -9.32 -1.62
N THR A 247 19.38 -9.72 -2.83
CA THR A 247 20.79 -9.89 -3.19
C THR A 247 21.51 -8.53 -3.22
N SER A 248 22.84 -8.52 -3.14
CA SER A 248 23.63 -7.29 -3.29
C SER A 248 23.34 -6.55 -4.60
N ASP A 249 23.10 -7.30 -5.67
CA ASP A 249 22.76 -6.78 -6.98
C ASP A 249 21.36 -6.12 -7.00
N GLN A 250 20.38 -6.74 -6.33
CA GLN A 250 19.05 -6.14 -6.19
C GLN A 250 19.09 -4.89 -5.31
N LEU A 251 19.85 -4.92 -4.21
CA LEU A 251 20.05 -3.75 -3.35
C LEU A 251 20.67 -2.57 -4.10
N ASP A 252 21.67 -2.84 -4.95
CA ASP A 252 22.30 -1.81 -5.77
C ASP A 252 21.32 -1.21 -6.80
N ALA A 253 20.50 -2.06 -7.43
CA ALA A 253 19.44 -1.62 -8.34
C ALA A 253 18.37 -0.74 -7.67
N MET A 254 18.12 -0.90 -6.36
CA MET A 254 17.18 -0.06 -5.60
C MET A 254 17.62 1.39 -5.46
N ALA A 255 18.90 1.70 -5.70
CA ALA A 255 19.39 3.07 -5.80
C ALA A 255 19.08 3.73 -7.16
N GLY A 256 18.64 2.96 -8.16
CA GLY A 256 18.31 3.49 -9.49
C GLY A 256 16.95 4.17 -9.55
N GLY A 257 16.59 4.62 -10.76
CA GLY A 257 15.24 5.08 -11.07
C GLY A 257 14.21 3.94 -11.12
N ASP A 258 12.95 4.31 -11.30
CA ASP A 258 11.83 3.36 -11.22
C ASP A 258 11.87 2.30 -12.32
N LEU A 259 12.41 2.60 -13.50
CA LEU A 259 12.58 1.59 -14.55
C LEU A 259 13.60 0.54 -14.15
N LEU A 260 14.76 0.94 -13.61
CA LEU A 260 15.75 -0.03 -13.14
C LEU A 260 15.21 -0.88 -11.98
N LYS A 261 14.53 -0.26 -11.01
CA LYS A 261 13.90 -0.99 -9.89
C LYS A 261 12.92 -2.06 -10.38
N ASN A 262 12.11 -1.73 -11.39
CA ASN A 262 11.11 -2.66 -11.94
C ASN A 262 11.75 -3.82 -12.73
N GLU A 263 12.84 -3.58 -13.45
CA GLU A 263 13.48 -4.60 -14.30
C GLU A 263 14.51 -5.46 -13.54
N ALA A 264 15.36 -4.83 -12.72
CA ALA A 264 16.44 -5.49 -11.97
C ALA A 264 16.00 -5.96 -10.57
N GLY A 265 14.90 -5.43 -10.03
CA GLY A 265 14.39 -5.84 -8.72
C GLY A 265 13.92 -7.29 -8.66
N TYR A 266 13.55 -7.92 -9.78
CA TYR A 266 13.09 -9.32 -9.87
C TYR A 266 12.07 -9.72 -8.79
N PHE A 267 11.24 -8.78 -8.34
CA PHE A 267 10.06 -9.09 -7.52
C PHE A 267 9.08 -9.87 -8.39
N SER A 268 8.29 -10.79 -7.79
CA SER A 268 7.38 -11.62 -8.56
C SER A 268 6.55 -10.70 -9.46
N GLN A 269 6.72 -10.81 -10.79
CA GLN A 269 6.10 -9.84 -11.69
C GLN A 269 4.60 -10.06 -11.66
N VAL A 270 3.91 -9.40 -10.72
CA VAL A 270 2.47 -9.40 -10.62
C VAL A 270 1.96 -8.60 -11.80
N ARG A 271 1.73 -9.29 -12.92
CA ARG A 271 1.26 -8.67 -14.16
C ARG A 271 -0.20 -8.23 -14.03
N ASN A 272 -0.57 -7.25 -14.86
CA ASN A 272 -1.93 -6.73 -15.02
C ASN A 272 -2.52 -6.06 -13.76
N THR A 273 -1.70 -5.31 -13.02
CA THR A 273 -2.12 -4.63 -11.78
C THR A 273 -2.73 -3.26 -11.99
N LYS A 274 -2.63 -2.64 -13.19
CA LYS A 274 -3.08 -1.26 -13.41
C LYS A 274 -4.55 -1.01 -13.01
N LYS A 275 -5.46 -1.89 -13.42
CA LYS A 275 -6.90 -1.76 -13.08
C LYS A 275 -7.19 -2.08 -11.62
N SER A 276 -6.51 -3.07 -11.04
CA SER A 276 -6.70 -3.40 -9.62
C SER A 276 -6.12 -2.32 -8.71
N SER A 277 -4.92 -1.82 -9.01
CA SER A 277 -4.27 -0.71 -8.33
C SER A 277 -5.14 0.55 -8.31
N GLN A 278 -5.70 0.92 -9.47
CA GLN A 278 -6.60 2.08 -9.56
C GLN A 278 -7.85 1.94 -8.69
N ARG A 279 -8.46 0.75 -8.64
CA ARG A 279 -9.61 0.49 -7.76
C ARG A 279 -9.25 0.54 -6.28
N LEU A 280 -8.05 0.05 -5.91
CA LEU A 280 -7.55 0.16 -4.54
C LEU A 280 -7.35 1.64 -4.16
N LYS A 281 -6.77 2.44 -5.06
CA LYS A 281 -6.62 3.89 -4.87
C LYS A 281 -7.97 4.58 -4.67
N GLU A 282 -8.97 4.27 -5.51
CA GLU A 282 -10.32 4.84 -5.41
C GLU A 282 -10.97 4.49 -4.07
N ALA A 283 -10.91 3.23 -3.65
CA ALA A 283 -11.45 2.79 -2.36
C ALA A 283 -10.74 3.44 -1.15
N LEU A 284 -9.46 3.77 -1.27
CA LEU A 284 -8.70 4.48 -0.24
C LEU A 284 -8.96 5.99 -0.21
N ALA A 285 -9.42 6.56 -1.33
CA ALA A 285 -9.84 7.95 -1.41
C ALA A 285 -11.19 8.17 -0.72
N GLU A 286 -12.05 7.14 -0.70
CA GLU A 286 -13.28 7.18 0.09
C GLU A 286 -12.95 7.33 1.59
N HIS A 287 -13.59 8.30 2.24
CA HIS A 287 -13.43 8.61 3.67
C HIS A 287 -11.98 8.89 4.14
N ASP A 288 -11.11 9.35 3.24
CA ASP A 288 -9.69 9.68 3.53
C ASP A 288 -8.90 8.54 4.20
N LEU A 289 -9.25 7.29 3.87
CA LEU A 289 -8.62 6.09 4.42
C LEU A 289 -7.13 5.99 4.09
N ALA A 290 -6.68 6.52 2.95
CA ALA A 290 -5.27 6.54 2.57
C ALA A 290 -4.38 7.19 3.64
N VAL A 291 -4.75 8.40 4.07
CA VAL A 291 -4.00 9.18 5.06
C VAL A 291 -4.15 8.54 6.43
N ALA A 292 -5.37 8.16 6.81
CA ALA A 292 -5.64 7.52 8.09
C ALA A 292 -4.80 6.24 8.27
N LEU A 293 -4.74 5.36 7.26
CA LEU A 293 -3.94 4.15 7.32
C LEU A 293 -2.43 4.43 7.40
N CYS A 294 -1.92 5.43 6.65
CA CYS A 294 -0.52 5.86 6.76
C CYS A 294 -0.16 6.27 8.18
N LEU A 295 -0.94 7.17 8.79
CA LEU A 295 -0.68 7.68 10.14
C LEU A 295 -0.82 6.57 11.19
N LEU A 296 -1.86 5.72 11.06
CA LEU A 296 -2.09 4.61 11.97
C LEU A 296 -0.97 3.56 11.90
N MET A 297 -0.47 3.22 10.72
CA MET A 297 0.68 2.30 10.59
C MET A 297 1.96 2.90 11.19
N ALA A 298 2.19 4.20 10.95
CA ALA A 298 3.34 4.92 11.51
C ALA A 298 3.33 4.91 13.04
N GLN A 299 2.15 5.13 13.66
CA GLN A 299 1.98 5.06 15.10
C GLN A 299 2.06 3.61 15.63
N GLN A 300 1.48 2.66 14.89
CA GLN A 300 1.46 1.25 15.30
C GLN A 300 2.87 0.68 15.42
N LYS A 301 3.80 1.08 14.54
CA LYS A 301 5.21 0.66 14.59
C LYS A 301 5.83 0.81 15.99
N HIS A 302 5.64 1.95 16.65
CA HIS A 302 6.13 2.15 18.03
C HIS A 302 5.18 1.57 19.09
N CYS A 303 3.88 1.55 18.81
CA CYS A 303 2.89 0.92 19.69
C CYS A 303 3.18 -0.58 19.89
N VAL A 304 3.64 -1.28 18.85
CA VAL A 304 4.06 -2.69 18.93
C VAL A 304 5.08 -2.88 20.03
N VAL A 305 6.12 -2.05 20.06
CA VAL A 305 7.27 -2.17 20.98
C VAL A 305 6.87 -1.85 22.43
N TYR A 306 6.11 -0.77 22.64
CA TYR A 306 5.91 -0.21 23.98
C TYR A 306 4.56 -0.51 24.63
N ARG A 307 3.55 -0.96 23.87
CA ARG A 307 2.18 -1.14 24.38
C ARG A 307 1.60 -2.51 24.06
N GLU A 308 1.55 -2.87 22.78
CA GLU A 308 0.86 -4.09 22.32
C GLU A 308 1.52 -5.37 22.87
N THR A 309 2.83 -5.35 23.03
CA THR A 309 3.63 -6.55 23.32
C THR A 309 4.43 -6.49 24.62
N ASP A 310 4.03 -5.62 25.57
CA ASP A 310 4.73 -5.40 26.85
C ASP A 310 5.03 -6.70 27.63
N LYS A 311 4.19 -7.72 27.48
CA LYS A 311 4.33 -9.04 28.12
C LYS A 311 4.76 -10.17 27.18
N SER A 312 5.04 -9.87 25.93
CA SER A 312 5.34 -10.87 24.90
C SER A 312 6.84 -11.11 24.77
N HIS A 313 7.21 -12.23 24.15
CA HIS A 313 8.61 -12.52 23.84
C HIS A 313 9.18 -11.53 22.81
N LEU A 314 10.42 -11.09 23.02
CA LEU A 314 11.13 -10.13 22.16
C LEU A 314 11.14 -10.53 20.68
N LYS A 315 11.22 -11.84 20.38
CA LYS A 315 11.16 -12.36 19.01
C LYS A 315 9.85 -12.01 18.30
N LEU A 316 8.73 -12.06 19.02
CA LEU A 316 7.44 -11.66 18.46
C LEU A 316 7.39 -10.14 18.25
N VAL A 317 7.91 -9.37 19.21
CA VAL A 317 7.99 -7.90 19.11
C VAL A 317 8.73 -7.47 17.85
N GLY A 318 9.93 -8.04 17.61
CA GLY A 318 10.72 -7.77 16.41
C GLY A 318 9.96 -8.12 15.13
N LYS A 319 9.33 -9.30 15.08
CA LYS A 319 8.55 -9.72 13.92
C LYS A 319 7.37 -8.80 13.60
N LEU A 320 6.63 -8.36 14.62
CA LEU A 320 5.50 -7.44 14.43
C LEU A 320 5.97 -6.04 14.02
N TYR A 321 7.11 -5.60 14.57
CA TYR A 321 7.74 -4.34 14.21
C TYR A 321 8.17 -4.34 12.73
N ASP A 322 8.87 -5.40 12.30
CA ASP A 322 9.30 -5.58 10.91
C ASP A 322 8.10 -5.65 9.98
N GLN A 323 7.06 -6.41 10.34
CA GLN A 323 5.82 -6.49 9.57
C GLN A 323 5.13 -5.13 9.40
N CYS A 324 5.09 -4.31 10.46
CA CYS A 324 4.54 -2.96 10.38
C CYS A 324 5.38 -2.08 9.45
N GLN A 325 6.71 -2.12 9.59
CA GLN A 325 7.64 -1.37 8.75
C GLN A 325 7.52 -1.77 7.28
N ASP A 326 7.49 -3.06 6.98
CA ASP A 326 7.32 -3.60 5.63
C ASP A 326 6.03 -3.11 5.01
N THR A 327 4.91 -3.26 5.73
CA THR A 327 3.59 -2.88 5.23
C THR A 327 3.51 -1.38 5.00
N LEU A 328 4.11 -0.58 5.88
CA LEU A 328 4.18 0.88 5.75
C LEU A 328 5.01 1.29 4.52
N VAL A 329 6.18 0.70 4.29
CA VAL A 329 7.03 1.01 3.13
C VAL A 329 6.35 0.58 1.84
N GLN A 330 5.75 -0.61 1.83
CA GLN A 330 4.99 -1.13 0.69
C GLN A 330 3.80 -0.22 0.35
N PHE A 331 3.05 0.20 1.36
CA PHE A 331 1.90 1.09 1.19
C PHE A 331 2.31 2.51 0.78
N GLY A 332 3.36 3.07 1.38
CA GLY A 332 3.91 4.38 0.99
C GLY A 332 4.40 4.38 -0.45
N THR A 333 5.07 3.31 -0.89
CA THR A 333 5.49 3.11 -2.29
C THR A 333 4.29 2.99 -3.22
N PHE A 334 3.22 2.33 -2.79
CA PHE A 334 1.96 2.26 -3.54
C PHE A 334 1.32 3.63 -3.74
N LEU A 335 1.23 4.44 -2.70
CA LEU A 335 0.69 5.79 -2.80
C LEU A 335 1.54 6.66 -3.72
N GLY A 336 2.86 6.65 -3.55
CA GLY A 336 3.79 7.46 -4.36
C GLY A 336 3.82 7.07 -5.84
N SER A 337 3.52 5.80 -6.19
CA SER A 337 3.47 5.33 -7.58
C SER A 337 2.11 5.47 -8.26
N THR A 338 1.01 5.56 -7.49
CA THR A 338 -0.37 5.53 -8.03
C THR A 338 -1.07 6.89 -7.93
N MET A 339 -0.72 7.72 -6.95
CA MET A 339 -1.22 9.09 -6.83
C MET A 339 -0.39 10.02 -7.70
N THR A 340 -1.01 11.07 -8.23
CA THR A 340 -0.22 12.17 -8.80
C THR A 340 0.49 12.90 -7.66
N VAL A 341 1.59 13.58 -7.98
CA VAL A 341 2.37 14.27 -6.95
C VAL A 341 1.56 15.38 -6.27
N ASP A 342 0.72 16.09 -7.03
CA ASP A 342 -0.20 17.10 -6.49
C ASP A 342 -1.25 16.47 -5.55
N GLU A 343 -1.87 15.36 -5.94
CA GLU A 343 -2.86 14.65 -5.11
C GLU A 343 -2.22 14.12 -3.81
N TYR A 344 -0.96 13.67 -3.90
CA TYR A 344 -0.19 13.20 -2.75
C TYR A 344 0.10 14.34 -1.76
N VAL A 345 0.50 15.51 -2.27
CA VAL A 345 0.80 16.71 -1.47
C VAL A 345 -0.47 17.29 -0.84
N GLU A 346 -1.60 17.29 -1.55
CA GLU A 346 -2.86 17.82 -1.04
C GLU A 346 -3.46 16.96 0.07
N ARG A 347 -3.34 15.62 -0.04
CA ARG A 347 -3.94 14.70 0.94
C ARG A 347 -3.10 14.49 2.19
N LEU A 348 -1.78 14.36 2.06
CA LEU A 348 -0.95 14.08 3.23
C LEU A 348 -0.75 15.34 4.09
N PRO A 349 -0.78 15.21 5.42
CA PRO A 349 -0.49 16.31 6.31
C PRO A 349 0.94 16.82 6.10
N SER A 350 1.17 18.09 6.47
CA SER A 350 2.52 18.64 6.47
C SER A 350 3.44 17.86 7.41
N ILE A 351 4.75 17.86 7.13
CA ILE A 351 5.72 17.23 8.02
C ILE A 351 5.65 17.78 9.46
N HIS A 352 5.33 19.07 9.62
CA HIS A 352 5.13 19.69 10.92
C HIS A 352 3.99 19.02 11.69
N SER A 353 2.83 18.84 11.06
CA SER A 353 1.66 18.21 11.68
C SER A 353 1.91 16.72 11.98
N MET A 354 2.60 16.00 11.06
CA MET A 354 3.00 14.61 11.30
C MET A 354 3.87 14.45 12.55
N LEU A 355 4.84 15.34 12.75
CA LEU A 355 5.79 15.28 13.86
C LEU A 355 5.19 15.79 15.18
N GLN A 356 4.50 16.94 15.16
CA GLN A 356 4.00 17.60 16.37
C GLN A 356 2.61 17.13 16.77
N ASP A 357 1.64 17.11 15.85
CA ASP A 357 0.25 16.81 16.18
C ASP A 357 -0.03 15.30 16.23
N ASN A 358 0.55 14.55 15.28
CA ASN A 358 0.35 13.11 15.18
C ASN A 358 1.42 12.27 15.89
N HIS A 359 2.46 12.92 16.41
CA HIS A 359 3.58 12.27 17.12
C HIS A 359 4.20 11.09 16.35
N ILE A 360 4.33 11.24 15.03
CA ILE A 360 5.02 10.26 14.18
C ILE A 360 6.52 10.45 14.33
N HIS A 361 7.26 9.35 14.37
CA HIS A 361 8.71 9.38 14.45
C HIS A 361 9.34 9.94 13.17
N SER A 362 10.49 10.61 13.32
CA SER A 362 11.13 11.36 12.24
C SER A 362 11.42 10.51 11.00
N ASP A 363 11.93 9.29 11.17
CA ASP A 363 12.24 8.39 10.06
C ASP A 363 11.03 8.14 9.13
N VAL A 364 9.86 7.88 9.70
CA VAL A 364 8.62 7.62 8.97
C VAL A 364 8.05 8.91 8.40
N ALA A 365 8.04 10.00 9.18
CA ALA A 365 7.54 11.29 8.70
C ALA A 365 8.33 11.79 7.49
N PHE A 366 9.66 11.68 7.52
CA PHE A 366 10.51 12.02 6.39
C PHE A 366 10.36 11.04 5.22
N PHE A 367 10.20 9.74 5.47
CA PHE A 367 9.90 8.78 4.43
C PHE A 367 8.64 9.16 3.63
N LEU A 368 7.56 9.54 4.32
CA LEU A 368 6.31 9.99 3.68
C LEU A 368 6.44 11.38 3.03
N ALA A 369 7.21 12.30 3.62
CA ALA A 369 7.33 13.66 3.11
C ALA A 369 8.34 13.82 1.94
N ARG A 370 9.25 12.86 1.72
CA ARG A 370 10.27 12.90 0.66
C ARG A 370 9.73 13.25 -0.73
N PRO A 371 8.67 12.60 -1.25
CA PRO A 371 8.11 12.96 -2.55
C PRO A 371 7.61 14.41 -2.60
N MET A 372 7.07 14.92 -1.48
CA MET A 372 6.59 16.30 -1.38
C MET A 372 7.75 17.30 -1.49
N PHE A 373 8.87 17.02 -0.82
CA PHE A 373 10.07 17.86 -0.90
C PHE A 373 10.66 17.85 -2.30
N ALA A 374 10.88 16.67 -2.89
CA ALA A 374 11.41 16.56 -4.25
C ALA A 374 10.56 17.35 -5.25
N HIS A 375 9.24 17.29 -5.11
CA HIS A 375 8.31 18.05 -5.95
C HIS A 375 8.40 19.56 -5.76
N ALA A 376 8.34 20.03 -4.51
CA ALA A 376 8.43 21.44 -4.19
C ALA A 376 9.75 22.05 -4.66
N ILE A 377 10.86 21.32 -4.50
CA ILE A 377 12.19 21.71 -4.99
C ILE A 377 12.17 21.82 -6.52
N ASN A 378 11.62 20.82 -7.22
CA ASN A 378 11.55 20.83 -8.68
C ASN A 378 10.69 21.99 -9.23
N ILE A 379 9.53 22.27 -8.62
CA ILE A 379 8.70 23.43 -8.98
C ILE A 379 9.48 24.72 -8.80
N LYS A 380 10.09 24.92 -7.62
CA LYS A 380 10.84 26.13 -7.31
C LYS A 380 12.05 26.29 -8.25
N TYR A 381 12.75 25.19 -8.53
CA TYR A 381 13.85 25.15 -9.47
C TYR A 381 13.42 25.55 -10.88
N ASP A 382 12.28 25.05 -11.36
CA ASP A 382 11.76 25.42 -12.67
C ASP A 382 11.37 26.90 -12.77
N ILE A 383 10.83 27.47 -11.69
CA ILE A 383 10.56 28.92 -11.60
C ILE A 383 11.86 29.72 -11.70
N LEU A 384 12.86 29.40 -10.88
CA LEU A 384 14.17 30.09 -10.88
C LEU A 384 14.91 29.92 -12.21
N ARG A 385 14.77 28.75 -12.83
CA ARG A 385 15.33 28.48 -14.16
C ARG A 385 14.67 29.36 -15.21
N LYS A 386 13.33 29.40 -15.28
CA LYS A 386 12.55 30.16 -16.28
C LYS A 386 12.60 31.67 -16.09
N ALA A 387 12.90 32.16 -14.87
CA ALA A 387 13.10 33.58 -14.60
C ALA A 387 14.30 34.19 -15.36
N ASP A 388 15.21 33.34 -15.84
CA ASP A 388 16.38 33.77 -16.57
C ASP A 388 16.13 33.79 -18.09
N PRO A 389 16.38 34.92 -18.76
CA PRO A 389 16.16 35.07 -20.20
C PRO A 389 16.87 34.01 -21.06
N ASN A 390 17.98 33.43 -20.57
CA ASN A 390 18.79 32.45 -21.31
C ASN A 390 18.67 31.01 -20.77
N TYR A 391 17.55 30.67 -20.12
CA TYR A 391 17.35 29.39 -19.42
C TYR A 391 17.62 28.11 -20.25
N LYS A 392 17.45 28.16 -21.58
CA LYS A 392 17.69 27.02 -22.48
C LYS A 392 19.17 26.74 -22.74
N LYS A 393 20.04 27.74 -22.66
CA LYS A 393 21.50 27.63 -22.87
C LYS A 393 22.30 27.81 -21.57
N MET A 394 21.64 27.63 -20.44
CA MET A 394 22.23 27.83 -19.12
C MET A 394 23.36 26.82 -18.84
N SER A 395 24.50 27.32 -18.35
CA SER A 395 25.64 26.49 -17.98
C SER A 395 25.30 25.53 -16.83
N THR A 396 26.05 24.43 -16.73
CA THR A 396 25.86 23.43 -15.67
C THR A 396 26.01 24.03 -14.28
N THR A 397 26.99 24.93 -14.08
CA THR A 397 27.20 25.62 -12.80
C THR A 397 26.01 26.49 -12.40
N MET A 398 25.40 27.22 -13.35
CA MET A 398 24.19 28.01 -13.06
C MET A 398 22.98 27.11 -12.77
N LYS A 399 22.86 25.95 -13.42
CA LYS A 399 21.83 24.94 -13.09
C LYS A 399 22.00 24.42 -11.67
N GLN A 400 23.23 24.13 -11.25
CA GLN A 400 23.53 23.66 -9.90
C GLN A 400 23.21 24.74 -8.85
N ALA A 401 23.62 25.99 -9.08
CA ALA A 401 23.36 27.10 -8.16
C ALA A 401 21.85 27.36 -7.96
N LYS A 402 21.06 27.38 -9.05
CA LYS A 402 19.60 27.55 -8.96
C LYS A 402 18.90 26.38 -8.28
N TYR A 403 19.43 25.16 -8.44
CA TYR A 403 18.90 24.00 -7.73
C TYR A 403 19.18 24.12 -6.22
N ALA A 404 20.39 24.51 -5.84
CA ALA A 404 20.75 24.72 -4.44
C ALA A 404 19.90 25.83 -3.80
N GLU A 405 19.65 26.93 -4.51
CA GLU A 405 18.74 28.01 -4.06
C GLU A 405 17.31 27.49 -3.87
N ALA A 406 16.79 26.70 -4.82
CA ALA A 406 15.47 26.08 -4.71
C ALA A 406 15.37 25.13 -3.51
N ALA A 407 16.37 24.28 -3.33
CA ALA A 407 16.46 23.33 -2.21
C ALA A 407 16.49 24.08 -0.87
N GLN A 408 17.34 25.09 -0.73
CA GLN A 408 17.44 25.89 0.49
C GLN A 408 16.12 26.61 0.81
N ALA A 409 15.45 27.18 -0.20
CA ALA A 409 14.18 27.88 -0.02
C ALA A 409 13.05 26.96 0.47
N VAL A 410 13.02 25.70 0.02
CA VAL A 410 12.01 24.71 0.44
C VAL A 410 12.36 24.11 1.80
N MET A 411 13.63 23.87 2.09
CA MET A 411 14.07 23.14 3.26
C MET A 411 14.23 24.02 4.51
N ALA A 412 14.50 25.32 4.37
CA ALA A 412 14.65 26.22 5.51
C ALA A 412 13.38 26.30 6.40
N PRO A 413 12.15 26.41 5.87
CA PRO A 413 10.93 26.34 6.69
C PRO A 413 10.76 24.99 7.41
N VAL A 414 11.16 23.90 6.76
CA VAL A 414 11.13 22.56 7.36
C VAL A 414 12.13 22.46 8.52
N ALA A 415 13.33 23.02 8.36
CA ALA A 415 14.34 23.09 9.41
C ALA A 415 13.87 23.88 10.64
N GLN A 416 13.08 24.94 10.45
CA GLN A 416 12.45 25.66 11.55
C GLN A 416 11.38 24.82 12.26
N SER A 417 10.62 24.02 11.50
CA SER A 417 9.54 23.18 12.02
C SER A 417 10.03 22.02 12.90
N VAL A 418 11.24 21.50 12.64
CA VAL A 418 11.83 20.41 13.44
C VAL A 418 12.57 20.89 14.70
N ARG A 419 12.92 22.18 14.77
CA ARG A 419 13.68 22.75 15.90
C ARG A 419 13.04 22.49 17.27
N PRO A 420 11.71 22.51 17.45
CA PRO A 420 11.07 22.21 18.74
C PRO A 420 11.13 20.74 19.15
N LEU A 421 11.46 19.81 18.24
CA LEU A 421 11.39 18.36 18.49
C LEU A 421 12.56 17.84 19.33
N HIS A 422 13.67 18.60 19.38
CA HIS A 422 14.86 18.22 20.13
C HIS A 422 15.28 19.34 21.10
N PRO A 423 15.92 18.98 22.22
CA PRO A 423 16.46 19.96 23.17
C PRO A 423 17.45 20.91 22.51
N LEU A 424 17.52 22.16 22.98
CA LEU A 424 18.41 23.19 22.43
C LEU A 424 19.89 22.75 22.38
N LYS A 425 20.33 21.92 23.34
CA LYS A 425 21.69 21.37 23.40
C LYS A 425 22.07 20.58 22.13
N VAL A 426 21.11 19.88 21.52
CA VAL A 426 21.36 19.15 20.26
C VAL A 426 21.72 20.10 19.13
N TRP A 427 21.07 21.28 19.10
CA TRP A 427 21.27 22.29 18.08
C TRP A 427 22.54 23.11 18.26
N GLU A 428 23.24 22.98 19.39
CA GLU A 428 24.57 23.55 19.59
C GLU A 428 25.65 22.76 18.84
N ASP A 429 25.42 21.46 18.65
CA ASP A 429 26.35 20.52 18.03
C ASP A 429 26.06 20.28 16.54
N ILE A 430 24.77 20.14 16.19
CA ILE A 430 24.30 19.80 14.83
C ILE A 430 23.24 20.81 14.39
N SER A 431 23.33 21.35 13.18
CA SER A 431 22.32 22.30 12.70
C SER A 431 20.99 21.60 12.36
N PRO A 432 19.82 22.23 12.61
CA PRO A 432 18.54 21.68 12.16
C PRO A 432 18.49 21.47 10.64
N GLN A 433 19.20 22.30 9.88
CA GLN A 433 19.32 22.20 8.43
C GLN A 433 19.99 20.89 8.01
N PHE A 434 21.00 20.45 8.75
CA PHE A 434 21.65 19.16 8.52
C PHE A 434 20.67 18.01 8.72
N LEU A 435 19.91 18.00 9.82
CA LEU A 435 18.94 16.94 10.13
C LEU A 435 17.92 16.78 9.00
N VAL A 436 17.31 17.90 8.59
CA VAL A 436 16.30 17.93 7.53
C VAL A 436 16.87 17.53 6.18
N THR A 437 18.08 18.01 5.85
CA THR A 437 18.76 17.63 4.61
C THR A 437 19.05 16.13 4.59
N PHE A 438 19.62 15.57 5.65
CA PHE A 438 19.94 14.15 5.75
C PHE A 438 18.70 13.27 5.56
N TRP A 439 17.63 13.53 6.32
CA TRP A 439 16.44 12.68 6.27
C TRP A 439 15.62 12.85 4.99
N SER A 440 15.73 13.99 4.31
CA SER A 440 15.08 14.23 3.01
C SER A 440 15.74 13.51 1.84
N LEU A 441 17.00 13.08 1.98
CA LEU A 441 17.72 12.38 0.94
C LEU A 441 17.35 10.90 0.89
N SER A 442 17.38 10.34 -0.31
CA SER A 442 17.23 8.92 -0.61
C SER A 442 18.48 8.39 -1.32
N MET A 443 18.58 7.07 -1.48
CA MET A 443 19.69 6.46 -2.22
C MET A 443 19.81 6.97 -3.67
N TYR A 444 18.68 7.27 -4.29
CA TYR A 444 18.61 7.81 -5.66
C TYR A 444 19.35 9.15 -5.80
N ASP A 445 19.33 9.97 -4.75
CA ASP A 445 19.91 11.31 -4.73
C ASP A 445 21.43 11.30 -4.54
N LEU A 446 21.97 10.18 -4.03
CA LEU A 446 23.34 10.08 -3.55
C LEU A 446 24.24 9.20 -4.42
N TYR A 447 23.67 8.30 -5.20
CA TYR A 447 24.43 7.30 -5.93
C TYR A 447 23.74 6.87 -7.23
N VAL A 448 24.52 6.74 -8.30
CA VAL A 448 24.06 6.17 -9.58
C VAL A 448 24.61 4.74 -9.70
N PRO A 449 23.76 3.70 -9.73
CA PRO A 449 24.20 2.31 -9.87
C PRO A 449 24.53 1.97 -11.33
N ILE A 450 25.65 2.51 -11.83
CA ILE A 450 26.07 2.40 -13.24
C ILE A 450 26.18 0.93 -13.67
N GLU A 451 26.75 0.08 -12.81
CA GLU A 451 26.94 -1.35 -13.10
C GLU A 451 25.62 -2.08 -13.23
N SER A 452 24.65 -1.80 -12.34
CA SER A 452 23.31 -2.37 -12.39
C SER A 452 22.55 -1.95 -13.65
N TYR A 453 22.62 -0.66 -14.03
CA TYR A 453 22.07 -0.19 -15.31
C TYR A 453 22.69 -0.93 -16.50
N GLN A 454 24.02 -1.07 -16.51
CA GLN A 454 24.72 -1.72 -17.62
C GLN A 454 24.38 -3.21 -17.71
N ARG A 455 24.27 -3.88 -16.57
CA ARG A 455 23.88 -5.29 -16.48
C ARG A 455 22.49 -5.52 -17.08
N GLU A 456 21.50 -4.72 -16.68
CA GLU A 456 20.14 -4.87 -17.18
C GLU A 456 20.03 -4.49 -18.67
N ILE A 457 20.72 -3.44 -19.10
CA ILE A 457 20.81 -3.08 -20.53
C ILE A 457 21.42 -4.23 -21.35
N ASN A 458 22.49 -4.87 -20.87
CA ASN A 458 23.13 -5.99 -21.56
C ASN A 458 22.20 -7.20 -21.64
N LYS A 459 21.46 -7.51 -20.57
CA LYS A 459 20.45 -8.57 -20.54
C LYS A 459 19.33 -8.29 -21.55
N LEU A 460 18.81 -7.07 -21.61
CA LEU A 460 17.79 -6.67 -22.60
C LEU A 460 18.32 -6.73 -24.04
N LYS A 461 19.60 -6.39 -24.28
CA LYS A 461 20.23 -6.54 -25.59
C LYS A 461 20.31 -8.01 -26.02
N GLN A 462 20.65 -8.91 -25.10
CA GLN A 462 20.67 -10.35 -25.38
C GLN A 462 19.26 -10.88 -25.71
N LEU A 463 18.24 -10.45 -24.96
CA LEU A 463 16.83 -10.81 -25.24
C LEU A 463 16.35 -10.26 -26.60
N ALA A 464 16.70 -9.02 -26.94
CA ALA A 464 16.42 -8.44 -28.24
C ALA A 464 17.06 -9.22 -29.40
N ALA A 465 18.31 -9.68 -29.24
CA ALA A 465 18.99 -10.50 -30.23
C ALA A 465 18.32 -11.88 -30.38
N GLN A 466 17.99 -12.54 -29.27
CA GLN A 466 17.28 -13.83 -29.29
C GLN A 466 15.90 -13.74 -29.95
N SER A 467 15.14 -12.66 -29.69
CA SER A 467 13.86 -12.41 -30.36
C SER A 467 13.97 -12.14 -31.86
N ALA A 468 15.15 -11.70 -32.34
CA ALA A 468 15.42 -11.50 -33.77
C ALA A 468 15.78 -12.80 -34.49
N ASP A 469 16.46 -13.73 -33.82
CA ASP A 469 16.94 -15.00 -34.38
C ASP A 469 15.88 -16.13 -34.38
N SER A 470 14.75 -15.94 -33.71
CA SER A 470 13.70 -16.96 -33.58
C SER A 470 13.01 -17.22 -34.93
N LYS A 471 13.40 -18.30 -35.62
CA LYS A 471 12.88 -18.75 -36.93
C LYS A 471 11.45 -19.35 -36.90
N ASP A 472 10.77 -19.33 -35.76
CA ASP A 472 9.42 -19.89 -35.62
C ASP A 472 8.33 -18.93 -36.11
N VAL A 473 7.48 -19.45 -37.02
CA VAL A 473 6.12 -19.13 -37.56
C VAL A 473 5.51 -17.71 -37.44
N ASN A 474 6.02 -16.79 -36.62
CA ASN A 474 5.42 -15.48 -36.36
C ASN A 474 6.45 -14.35 -36.29
N VAL A 475 7.16 -14.11 -37.41
CA VAL A 475 8.18 -13.05 -37.60
C VAL A 475 7.71 -11.66 -37.13
N SER A 476 6.41 -11.36 -37.28
CA SER A 476 5.79 -10.10 -36.82
C SER A 476 5.84 -9.94 -35.29
N LYS A 477 5.67 -11.03 -34.53
CA LYS A 477 5.71 -11.01 -33.05
C LYS A 477 7.14 -10.83 -32.53
N GLY A 478 8.11 -11.51 -33.13
CA GLY A 478 9.54 -11.37 -32.79
C GLY A 478 10.05 -9.94 -33.02
N LYS A 479 9.69 -9.34 -34.16
CA LYS A 479 10.04 -7.94 -34.46
C LYS A 479 9.42 -6.95 -33.46
N LYS A 480 8.18 -7.18 -33.02
CA LYS A 480 7.50 -6.35 -32.01
C LYS A 480 8.13 -6.47 -30.62
N GLU A 481 8.56 -7.67 -30.24
CA GLU A 481 9.28 -7.90 -28.98
C GLU A 481 10.68 -7.26 -29.01
N GLN A 482 11.38 -7.36 -30.14
CA GLN A 482 12.66 -6.69 -30.35
C GLN A 482 12.52 -5.16 -30.21
N GLU A 483 11.55 -4.55 -30.89
CA GLU A 483 11.29 -3.10 -30.78
C GLU A 483 10.96 -2.66 -29.35
N ARG A 484 10.22 -3.49 -28.60
CA ARG A 484 9.93 -3.26 -27.19
C ARG A 484 11.20 -3.22 -26.34
N TYR A 485 12.10 -4.19 -26.52
CA TYR A 485 13.37 -4.24 -25.78
C TYR A 485 14.27 -3.06 -26.14
N THR A 486 14.38 -2.70 -27.43
CA THR A 486 15.15 -1.52 -27.86
C THR A 486 14.62 -0.24 -27.24
N THR A 487 13.30 -0.04 -27.24
CA THR A 487 12.66 1.12 -26.59
C THR A 487 12.94 1.15 -25.08
N LEU A 488 12.95 -0.02 -24.42
CA LEU A 488 13.24 -0.10 -22.99
C LEU A 488 14.72 0.23 -22.68
N ILE A 489 15.64 -0.23 -23.52
CA ILE A 489 17.07 0.11 -23.41
C ILE A 489 17.28 1.62 -23.52
N GLU A 490 16.67 2.28 -24.51
CA GLU A 490 16.75 3.74 -24.67
C GLU A 490 16.23 4.47 -23.44
N LYS A 491 15.10 4.02 -22.89
CA LYS A 491 14.52 4.59 -21.66
C LYS A 491 15.41 4.41 -20.44
N LEU A 492 16.03 3.25 -20.26
CA LEU A 492 16.98 3.01 -19.15
C LEU A 492 18.23 3.88 -19.28
N GLN A 493 18.72 4.10 -20.51
CA GLN A 493 19.86 5.00 -20.75
C GLN A 493 19.50 6.46 -20.46
N ASP A 494 18.30 6.90 -20.84
CA ASP A 494 17.79 8.24 -20.52
C ASP A 494 17.59 8.42 -19.01
N GLU A 495 17.01 7.43 -18.33
CA GLU A 495 16.84 7.44 -16.87
C GLU A 495 18.18 7.54 -16.14
N ARG A 496 19.18 6.73 -16.54
CA ARG A 496 20.54 6.80 -15.98
C ARG A 496 21.14 8.19 -16.11
N ARG A 497 21.06 8.78 -17.31
CA ARG A 497 21.59 10.14 -17.58
C ARG A 497 20.91 11.20 -16.72
N LYS A 498 19.59 11.11 -16.58
CA LYS A 498 18.81 12.02 -15.71
C LYS A 498 19.21 11.88 -14.25
N GLN A 499 19.45 10.64 -13.79
CA GLN A 499 19.93 10.39 -12.44
C GLN A 499 21.34 10.96 -12.23
N GLU A 500 22.27 10.78 -13.18
CA GLU A 500 23.60 11.39 -13.14
C GLU A 500 23.53 12.91 -12.98
N GLU A 501 22.74 13.59 -13.82
CA GLU A 501 22.52 15.04 -13.71
C GLU A 501 21.88 15.47 -12.39
N HIS A 502 20.99 14.64 -11.83
CA HIS A 502 20.34 14.89 -10.55
C HIS A 502 21.33 14.79 -9.39
N VAL A 503 22.08 13.68 -9.33
CA VAL A 503 23.11 13.44 -8.31
C VAL A 503 24.14 14.57 -8.33
N GLU A 504 24.59 15.02 -9.50
CA GLU A 504 25.51 16.17 -9.61
C GLU A 504 24.94 17.46 -8.98
N LYS A 505 23.65 17.76 -9.17
CA LYS A 505 22.98 18.93 -8.56
C LYS A 505 22.88 18.78 -7.04
N VAL A 506 22.52 17.59 -6.57
CA VAL A 506 22.44 17.29 -5.13
C VAL A 506 23.82 17.46 -4.48
N PHE A 507 24.87 16.89 -5.06
CA PHE A 507 26.24 17.07 -4.56
C PHE A 507 26.69 18.53 -4.55
N ALA A 508 26.31 19.33 -5.55
CA ALA A 508 26.61 20.75 -5.55
C ALA A 508 25.92 21.50 -4.39
N TYR A 509 24.65 21.20 -4.15
CA TYR A 509 23.90 21.73 -2.99
C TYR A 509 24.54 21.30 -1.66
N LEU A 510 24.86 20.02 -1.49
CA LEU A 510 25.47 19.50 -0.28
C LEU A 510 26.85 20.12 0.00
N ARG A 511 27.66 20.37 -1.05
CA ARG A 511 28.95 21.05 -0.92
C ARG A 511 28.83 22.51 -0.50
N GLN A 512 27.73 23.17 -0.83
CA GLN A 512 27.45 24.55 -0.41
C GLN A 512 27.01 24.60 1.06
N GLU A 513 26.20 23.63 1.50
CA GLU A 513 25.66 23.60 2.86
C GLU A 513 26.62 23.04 3.91
N LYS A 514 27.61 22.24 3.50
CA LYS A 514 28.49 21.48 4.42
C LYS A 514 29.12 22.31 5.55
N ASP A 515 29.45 23.56 5.27
CA ASP A 515 30.16 24.44 6.20
C ASP A 515 29.21 25.03 7.27
N THR A 516 27.90 24.86 7.12
CA THR A 516 26.87 25.31 8.07
C THR A 516 26.31 24.19 8.95
N TRP A 517 26.62 22.93 8.65
CA TRP A 517 26.05 21.77 9.35
C TRP A 517 26.59 21.57 10.76
N PHE A 518 27.86 21.92 10.98
CA PHE A 518 28.55 21.70 12.24
C PHE A 518 29.16 23.02 12.71
N LEU A 519 28.76 23.49 13.89
CA LEU A 519 29.23 24.75 14.43
C LEU A 519 30.65 24.58 15.02
N SER A 520 31.51 25.59 14.82
CA SER A 520 32.98 25.58 14.95
C SER A 520 33.59 25.06 16.28
N ARG A 521 32.79 24.81 17.33
CA ARG A 521 33.28 24.11 18.54
C ARG A 521 33.70 22.65 18.26
N SER A 522 33.29 22.05 17.14
CA SER A 522 33.49 20.63 16.83
C SER A 522 34.67 20.29 15.90
N ALA A 523 35.25 21.24 15.16
CA ALA A 523 36.22 20.90 14.09
C ALA A 523 37.60 20.42 14.59
N LYS A 524 37.99 20.72 15.84
CA LYS A 524 39.25 20.26 16.45
C LYS A 524 39.04 19.37 17.70
N SER A 525 37.79 19.25 18.15
CA SER A 525 37.40 18.43 19.30
C SER A 525 35.95 18.01 19.10
N ALA A 526 35.67 17.22 18.05
CA ALA A 526 34.43 16.48 17.95
C ALA A 526 34.46 15.43 19.06
N LYS A 527 34.12 15.86 20.28
CA LYS A 527 33.97 14.99 21.44
C LYS A 527 32.97 13.90 21.08
N ASN A 528 33.16 12.72 21.66
CA ASN A 528 32.26 11.57 21.55
C ASN A 528 30.76 11.94 21.65
N GLU A 529 30.40 13.06 22.30
CA GLU A 529 29.03 13.59 22.39
C GLU A 529 28.39 13.96 21.04
N THR A 530 29.06 14.70 20.14
CA THR A 530 28.49 15.06 18.83
C THR A 530 28.30 13.82 17.96
N ILE A 531 29.25 12.88 18.04
CA ILE A 531 29.19 11.58 17.36
C ILE A 531 28.04 10.75 17.93
N THR A 532 27.87 10.74 19.25
CA THR A 532 26.80 10.03 19.94
C THR A 532 25.44 10.63 19.59
N GLN A 533 25.30 11.96 19.53
CA GLN A 533 24.07 12.61 19.07
C GLN A 533 23.79 12.33 17.59
N PHE A 534 24.80 12.41 16.72
CA PHE A 534 24.66 12.06 15.31
C PHE A 534 24.19 10.60 15.16
N LEU A 535 24.82 9.66 15.86
CA LEU A 535 24.42 8.26 15.88
C LEU A 535 22.98 8.12 16.43
N GLN A 536 22.65 8.71 17.58
CA GLN A 536 21.31 8.61 18.17
C GLN A 536 20.22 9.15 17.25
N LEU A 537 20.49 10.23 16.52
CA LEU A 537 19.51 10.87 15.65
C LEU A 537 19.39 10.22 14.27
N MET A 538 20.43 9.54 13.78
CA MET A 538 20.54 9.07 12.38
C MET A 538 20.59 7.55 12.21
N SER A 539 21.11 6.81 13.20
CA SER A 539 21.49 5.40 13.01
C SER A 539 20.40 4.37 13.33
N ILE A 540 19.32 4.75 14.02
CA ILE A 540 18.37 3.77 14.58
C ILE A 540 17.38 3.19 13.54
N SER A 541 17.20 3.82 12.37
CA SER A 541 16.09 3.46 11.48
C SER A 541 16.45 2.97 10.07
N SER A 542 17.67 3.18 9.56
CA SER A 542 18.01 2.83 8.17
C SER A 542 19.53 2.68 7.95
N MET A 543 20.09 1.56 8.41
CA MET A 543 21.53 1.29 8.43
C MET A 543 22.20 1.34 7.05
N TYR A 544 21.50 0.98 5.96
CA TYR A 544 22.06 1.02 4.60
C TYR A 544 22.16 2.44 4.01
N ILE A 545 21.09 3.23 4.12
CA ILE A 545 21.10 4.67 3.77
C ILE A 545 22.11 5.40 4.65
N TYR A 546 22.19 5.02 5.92
CA TYR A 546 23.17 5.55 6.85
C TYR A 546 24.61 5.27 6.41
N ASN A 547 24.93 4.04 5.98
CA ASN A 547 26.30 3.67 5.59
C ASN A 547 26.77 4.43 4.33
N ARG A 548 25.92 4.48 3.29
CA ARG A 548 26.21 5.26 2.06
C ARG A 548 26.13 6.76 2.29
N GLY A 549 25.20 7.23 3.14
CA GLY A 549 25.12 8.62 3.58
C GLY A 549 26.38 9.05 4.31
N CYS A 550 26.91 8.22 5.22
CA CYS A 550 28.18 8.46 5.89
C CYS A 550 29.34 8.52 4.89
N HIS A 551 29.36 7.64 3.89
CA HIS A 551 30.35 7.69 2.81
C HIS A 551 30.29 8.99 2.01
N VAL A 552 29.10 9.45 1.64
CA VAL A 552 28.92 10.73 0.95
C VAL A 552 29.32 11.90 1.85
N LEU A 553 28.90 11.90 3.11
CA LEU A 553 29.29 12.92 4.08
C LEU A 553 30.81 12.92 4.30
N ARG A 554 31.48 11.77 4.29
CA ARG A 554 32.94 11.67 4.34
C ARG A 554 33.61 12.30 3.10
N GLN A 555 33.04 12.09 1.91
CA GLN A 555 33.56 12.71 0.68
C GLN A 555 33.38 14.23 0.68
N ILE A 556 32.28 14.72 1.23
CA ILE A 556 31.94 16.15 1.24
C ILE A 556 32.65 16.88 2.40
N CYS A 557 32.82 16.20 3.54
CA CYS A 557 33.33 16.73 4.79
C CYS A 557 34.56 15.94 5.30
N PRO A 558 35.67 15.85 4.53
CA PRO A 558 36.80 14.96 4.84
C PRO A 558 37.53 15.30 6.15
N HIS A 559 37.37 16.53 6.66
CA HIS A 559 37.96 16.99 7.91
C HIS A 559 37.31 16.40 9.16
N TYR A 560 36.10 15.85 9.04
CA TYR A 560 35.39 15.22 10.14
C TYR A 560 35.69 13.73 10.17
N THR A 561 36.69 13.34 10.96
CA THR A 561 37.16 11.96 11.06
C THR A 561 36.11 10.99 11.57
N PHE A 562 35.10 11.47 12.32
CA PHE A 562 34.06 10.62 12.88
C PHE A 562 33.19 9.91 11.84
N PHE A 563 33.05 10.47 10.61
CA PHE A 563 32.33 9.76 9.54
C PHE A 563 33.05 8.47 9.13
N LYS A 564 34.39 8.44 9.25
CA LYS A 564 35.19 7.24 9.03
C LYS A 564 34.96 6.19 10.13
N ASP A 565 34.85 6.64 11.38
CA ASP A 565 34.59 5.75 12.52
C ASP A 565 33.16 5.15 12.44
N CYS A 566 32.19 5.93 11.93
CA CYS A 566 30.82 5.49 11.69
C CYS A 566 30.69 4.42 10.58
N GLU A 567 31.50 4.49 9.53
CA GLU A 567 31.58 3.44 8.49
C GLU A 567 32.17 2.13 9.08
N PHE A 568 33.22 2.25 9.91
CA PHE A 568 33.90 1.09 10.53
C PHE A 568 33.01 0.34 11.52
N PHE A 569 32.25 1.07 12.34
CA PHE A 569 31.35 0.47 13.33
C PHE A 569 30.30 -0.44 12.67
N ASN A 570 29.81 -0.05 11.49
CA ASN A 570 28.79 -0.81 10.76
C ASN A 570 29.34 -1.89 9.82
N SER A 571 30.55 -1.72 9.28
CA SER A 571 31.22 -2.77 8.49
C SER A 571 31.50 -4.03 9.32
N SER A 572 31.40 -3.93 10.65
CA SER A 572 31.59 -5.01 11.62
C SER A 572 30.26 -5.65 12.08
N LEU A 573 29.11 -5.07 11.70
CA LEU A 573 27.75 -5.48 12.07
C LEU A 573 26.96 -6.12 10.91
N LEU A 574 27.42 -5.92 9.67
CA LEU A 574 27.05 -6.69 8.47
C LEU A 574 27.94 -7.94 8.39
#